data_AF-G2T571-F1
#
_entry.id   AF-G2T571-F1
#
_cell.length_a   1.000
_cell.length_b   1.000
_cell.length_c   1.000
_cell.angle_alpha   90.00
_cell.angle_beta   90.00
_cell.angle_gamma   90.00
#
_symmetry.space_group_name_H-M   'P 1'
#
loop_
_entity.id
_entity.type
_entity.pdbx_description
1 polymer ?
#
loop_
_entity_poly.entity_id
_entity_poly.type
_entity_poly.pdbx_seq_one_letter_code
_entity_poly.pdbx_strand_id
1 'polypeptide(L)'
;MIQQGIAYMAEIFEMYFQNVGYIILVCAVILLLLTRYRKKEVTHLLFVCGIILILFLNPVVIYLVCSLKGAVTGRYVRIFWLFPFTIGIAYVGAQLLDKRKLWVRAIMIAAIVVILWGTGGPVLKKYIAPSNYYKIDSEIIEIADKIETYEDAPYALATVYVSTNIRQYDANIRLVFGRENINPEVQDLYDMLYSTAAGYFSYDELYYIGIRSAEIGVNTIVLAKHQVQCTALETLGYERVDETEEYYIFDKRQM
;
A
#
# COMPACT_ATOMS: atom_id res chain seq x y z
N MET A 1 7.17 25.24 -2.50
CA MET A 1 5.99 25.19 -1.60
C MET A 1 4.65 25.19 -2.36
N ILE A 2 4.10 26.32 -2.84
CA ILE A 2 2.72 26.35 -3.39
C ILE A 2 2.57 25.44 -4.62
N GLN A 3 3.48 25.52 -5.60
CA GLN A 3 3.43 24.66 -6.81
C GLN A 3 3.48 23.17 -6.47
N GLN A 4 4.37 22.75 -5.57
CA GLN A 4 4.44 21.36 -5.07
C GLN A 4 3.16 20.97 -4.32
N GLY A 5 2.60 21.86 -3.49
CA GLY A 5 1.32 21.63 -2.83
C GLY A 5 0.17 21.42 -3.79
N ILE A 6 0.15 22.15 -4.92
CA ILE A 6 -0.84 21.94 -6.00
C ILE A 6 -0.62 20.60 -6.69
N ALA A 7 0.63 20.21 -6.95
CA ALA A 7 0.94 18.91 -7.53
C ALA A 7 0.46 17.75 -6.63
N TYR A 8 0.76 17.82 -5.32
CA TYR A 8 0.25 16.87 -4.35
C TYR A 8 -1.28 16.85 -4.28
N MET A 9 -1.91 18.03 -4.36
CA MET A 9 -3.37 18.12 -4.38
C MET A 9 -3.96 17.38 -5.59
N ALA A 10 -3.39 17.55 -6.79
CA ALA A 10 -3.84 16.84 -7.98
C ALA A 10 -3.75 15.31 -7.78
N GLU A 11 -2.64 14.82 -7.25
CA GLU A 11 -2.41 13.41 -6.94
C GLU A 11 -3.43 12.88 -5.89
N ILE A 12 -3.68 13.65 -4.83
CA ILE A 12 -4.66 13.33 -3.78
C ILE A 12 -6.08 13.21 -4.36
N PHE A 13 -6.47 14.13 -5.25
CA PHE A 13 -7.77 14.09 -5.90
C PHE A 13 -7.90 12.90 -6.86
N GLU A 14 -6.85 12.61 -7.62
CA GLU A 14 -6.81 11.45 -8.52
C GLU A 14 -6.94 10.14 -7.74
N MET A 15 -6.20 9.99 -6.63
CA MET A 15 -6.27 8.81 -5.77
C MET A 15 -7.65 8.61 -5.15
N TYR A 16 -8.29 9.66 -4.63
CA TYR A 16 -9.56 9.54 -3.93
C TYR A 16 -10.75 9.42 -4.88
N PHE A 17 -10.90 10.39 -5.78
CA PHE A 17 -12.11 10.51 -6.58
C PHE A 17 -12.06 9.59 -7.80
N GLN A 18 -10.87 9.37 -8.38
CA GLN A 18 -10.58 8.51 -9.55
C GLN A 18 -11.34 8.84 -10.84
N ASN A 19 -12.47 9.53 -10.74
CA ASN A 19 -13.43 9.84 -11.79
C ASN A 19 -14.13 11.16 -11.46
N VAL A 20 -14.09 12.10 -12.41
CA VAL A 20 -14.75 13.42 -12.26
C VAL A 20 -16.26 13.28 -12.07
N GLY A 21 -16.87 12.22 -12.59
CA GLY A 21 -18.29 11.90 -12.39
C GLY A 21 -18.64 11.74 -10.91
N TYR A 22 -17.75 11.17 -10.09
CA TYR A 22 -17.99 11.05 -8.65
C TYR A 22 -17.98 12.41 -7.95
N ILE A 23 -17.10 13.33 -8.36
CA ILE A 23 -17.07 14.72 -7.86
C ILE A 23 -18.39 15.42 -8.20
N ILE A 24 -18.85 15.30 -9.45
CA ILE A 24 -20.12 15.89 -9.89
C ILE A 24 -21.29 15.33 -9.08
N LEU A 25 -21.32 14.02 -8.83
CA LEU A 25 -22.34 13.37 -8.02
C LEU A 25 -22.36 13.92 -6.58
N VAL A 26 -21.20 14.01 -5.94
CA VAL A 26 -21.07 14.56 -4.57
C VAL A 26 -21.56 16.01 -4.53
N CYS A 27 -21.15 16.85 -5.49
CA CYS A 27 -21.61 18.23 -5.59
C CYS A 27 -23.13 18.33 -5.79
N ALA A 28 -23.72 17.49 -6.64
CA ALA A 28 -25.16 17.45 -6.87
C ALA A 28 -25.92 17.03 -5.60
N VAL A 29 -25.41 16.06 -4.86
CA VAL A 29 -25.97 15.62 -3.57
C VAL A 29 -25.90 16.75 -2.54
N ILE A 30 -24.75 17.43 -2.41
CA ILE A 30 -24.60 18.59 -1.51
C ILE A 30 -25.59 19.69 -1.87
N LEU A 31 -25.75 19.99 -3.17
CA LEU A 31 -26.72 20.99 -3.63
C LEU A 31 -28.16 20.60 -3.25
N LEU A 32 -28.55 19.34 -3.44
CA LEU A 32 -29.87 18.84 -3.07
C LEU A 32 -30.11 18.88 -1.55
N LEU A 33 -29.08 18.59 -0.75
CA LEU A 33 -29.11 18.71 0.71
C LEU A 33 -29.27 20.16 1.17
N LEU A 34 -28.64 21.12 0.49
CA LEU A 34 -28.72 22.55 0.83
C LEU A 34 -30.02 23.23 0.35
N THR A 35 -30.64 22.71 -0.71
CA THR A 35 -31.84 23.31 -1.33
C THR A 35 -33.12 22.59 -0.95
N ARG A 36 -33.28 21.33 -1.37
CA ARG A 36 -34.54 20.57 -1.26
C ARG A 36 -34.70 19.84 0.06
N TYR A 37 -33.61 19.31 0.61
CA TYR A 37 -33.62 18.52 1.85
C TYR A 37 -32.94 19.24 3.01
N ARG A 38 -33.02 20.58 2.99
CA ARG A 38 -32.35 21.45 3.96
C ARG A 38 -32.87 21.19 5.37
N LYS A 39 -31.99 20.67 6.22
CA LYS A 39 -32.16 20.56 7.68
C LYS A 39 -31.06 21.36 8.37
N LYS A 40 -31.33 21.87 9.57
CA LYS A 40 -30.36 22.70 10.31
C LYS A 40 -29.09 21.91 10.60
N GLU A 41 -29.26 20.66 11.04
CA GLU A 41 -28.19 19.72 11.39
C GLU A 41 -27.33 19.39 10.16
N VAL A 42 -27.97 19.11 9.02
CA VAL A 42 -27.28 18.84 7.75
C VAL A 42 -26.49 20.07 7.28
N THR A 43 -27.08 21.26 7.41
CA THR A 43 -26.41 22.51 7.03
C THR A 43 -25.18 22.76 7.91
N HIS A 44 -25.29 22.55 9.23
CA HIS A 44 -24.16 22.66 10.16
C HIS A 44 -23.06 21.63 9.86
N LEU A 45 -23.43 20.38 9.57
CA LEU A 45 -22.47 19.34 9.20
C LEU A 45 -21.71 19.71 7.92
N LEU A 46 -22.42 20.14 6.88
CA LEU A 46 -21.80 20.60 5.63
C LEU A 46 -20.92 21.84 5.83
N PHE A 47 -21.29 22.73 6.74
CA PHE A 47 -20.48 23.89 7.10
C PHE A 47 -19.16 23.46 7.77
N VAL A 48 -19.20 22.55 8.73
CA VAL A 48 -18.00 21.99 9.38
C VAL A 48 -17.12 21.26 8.34
N CYS A 49 -17.73 20.45 7.49
CA CYS A 49 -17.04 19.83 6.35
C CYS A 49 -16.36 20.88 5.46
N GLY A 50 -17.04 21.99 5.13
CA GLY A 50 -16.48 23.08 4.34
C GLY A 50 -15.25 23.72 4.98
N ILE A 51 -15.27 23.94 6.30
CA ILE A 51 -14.12 24.46 7.05
C ILE A 51 -12.94 23.48 6.96
N ILE A 52 -13.19 22.18 7.16
CA ILE A 52 -12.15 21.14 7.05
C ILE A 52 -11.57 21.13 5.63
N LEU A 53 -12.39 21.19 4.59
CA LEU A 53 -11.90 21.25 3.21
C LEU A 53 -11.05 22.50 2.96
N ILE A 54 -11.47 23.68 3.42
CA ILE A 54 -10.69 24.91 3.21
C ILE A 54 -9.32 24.81 3.91
N LEU A 55 -9.29 24.25 5.12
CA LEU A 55 -8.06 24.13 5.90
C LEU A 55 -7.12 23.07 5.32
N PHE A 56 -7.62 21.87 5.01
CA PHE A 56 -6.82 20.74 4.55
C PHE A 56 -6.64 20.68 3.03
N LEU A 57 -7.40 21.44 2.24
CA LEU A 57 -7.12 21.64 0.81
C LEU A 57 -6.34 22.94 0.55
N ASN A 58 -5.73 23.52 1.58
CA ASN A 58 -4.76 24.60 1.37
C ASN A 58 -3.44 24.02 0.84
N PRO A 59 -2.94 24.44 -0.34
CA PRO A 59 -1.69 23.93 -0.90
C PRO A 59 -0.48 24.04 0.03
N VAL A 60 -0.46 25.06 0.90
CA VAL A 60 0.60 25.23 1.90
C VAL A 60 0.53 24.14 2.96
N VAL A 61 -0.66 23.84 3.47
CA VAL A 61 -0.86 22.78 4.48
C VAL A 61 -0.53 21.41 3.87
N ILE A 62 -0.99 21.14 2.65
CA ILE A 62 -0.66 19.89 1.94
C ILE A 62 0.84 19.76 1.78
N TYR A 63 1.53 20.82 1.33
CA TYR A 63 2.99 20.80 1.18
C TYR A 63 3.69 20.50 2.50
N LEU A 64 3.32 21.21 3.57
CA LEU A 64 3.95 21.04 4.88
C LEU A 64 3.78 19.62 5.41
N VAL A 65 2.58 19.03 5.27
CA VAL A 65 2.32 17.66 5.75
C VAL A 65 2.96 16.62 4.84
N CYS A 66 2.78 16.71 3.52
CA CYS A 66 3.29 15.71 2.58
C CYS A 66 4.80 15.75 2.39
N SER A 67 5.48 16.81 2.85
CA SER A 67 6.95 16.88 2.85
C SER A 67 7.59 16.25 4.10
N LEU A 68 6.79 15.84 5.10
CA LEU A 68 7.32 15.16 6.28
C LEU A 68 7.70 13.72 5.95
N LYS A 69 8.84 13.26 6.49
CA LYS A 69 9.23 11.84 6.42
C LYS A 69 8.10 10.99 6.99
N GLY A 70 7.59 10.06 6.19
CA GLY A 70 6.48 9.22 6.62
C GLY A 70 5.10 9.90 6.50
N ALA A 71 4.92 10.99 5.77
CA ALA A 71 3.60 11.47 5.37
C ALA A 71 3.56 11.61 3.84
N VAL A 72 3.00 10.60 3.17
CA VAL A 72 2.82 10.60 1.70
C VAL A 72 1.39 11.03 1.38
N THR A 73 1.18 11.52 0.16
CA THR A 73 -0.14 11.77 -0.44
C THR A 73 -1.14 10.64 -0.19
N GLY A 74 -0.70 9.38 -0.26
CA GLY A 74 -1.52 8.19 0.01
C GLY A 74 -2.02 8.04 1.45
N ARG A 75 -1.42 8.72 2.43
CA ARG A 75 -1.96 8.84 3.80
C ARG A 75 -2.86 10.07 3.92
N TYR A 76 -2.45 11.19 3.30
CA TYR A 76 -3.19 12.45 3.35
C TYR A 76 -4.60 12.33 2.76
N VAL A 77 -4.75 11.52 1.70
CA VAL A 77 -6.03 11.25 1.03
C VAL A 77 -7.15 10.80 1.98
N ARG A 78 -6.81 10.23 3.14
CA ARG A 78 -7.77 9.76 4.15
C ARG A 78 -8.53 10.89 4.83
N ILE A 79 -8.13 12.15 4.67
CA ILE A 79 -8.93 13.29 5.14
C ILE A 79 -10.35 13.25 4.57
N PHE A 80 -10.51 12.75 3.35
CA PHE A 80 -11.81 12.60 2.72
C PHE A 80 -12.72 11.55 3.39
N TRP A 81 -12.17 10.66 4.24
CA TRP A 81 -12.95 9.69 5.02
C TRP A 81 -13.71 10.33 6.19
N LEU A 82 -13.36 11.56 6.58
CA LEU A 82 -14.12 12.32 7.58
C LEU A 82 -15.47 12.80 7.05
N PHE A 83 -15.68 12.76 5.72
CA PHE A 83 -16.86 13.29 5.07
C PHE A 83 -17.91 12.20 4.85
N PRO A 84 -19.17 12.43 5.20
CA PRO A 84 -20.24 11.45 5.07
C PRO A 84 -20.79 11.37 3.63
N PHE A 85 -19.92 11.32 2.61
CA PHE A 85 -20.33 11.33 1.21
C PHE A 85 -21.29 10.18 0.89
N THR A 86 -20.95 8.97 1.32
CA THR A 86 -21.75 7.76 1.08
C THR A 86 -23.12 7.85 1.74
N ILE A 87 -23.17 8.34 2.99
CA ILE A 87 -24.41 8.54 3.75
C ILE A 87 -25.28 9.61 3.07
N GLY A 88 -24.67 10.72 2.62
CA GLY A 88 -25.36 11.78 1.89
C GLY A 88 -25.98 11.29 0.59
N ILE A 89 -25.22 10.53 -0.21
CA ILE A 89 -25.69 9.92 -1.46
C ILE A 89 -26.86 8.96 -1.17
N ALA A 90 -26.72 8.08 -0.18
CA ALA A 90 -27.77 7.12 0.19
C ALA A 90 -29.05 7.83 0.67
N TYR A 91 -28.92 8.86 1.51
CA TYR A 91 -30.05 9.64 2.01
C TYR A 91 -30.79 10.35 0.88
N VAL A 92 -30.07 11.07 0.02
CA VAL A 92 -30.69 11.76 -1.13
C VAL A 92 -31.34 10.76 -2.08
N GLY A 93 -30.67 9.63 -2.36
CA GLY A 93 -31.23 8.53 -3.15
C GLY A 93 -32.54 8.01 -2.58
N ALA A 94 -32.60 7.73 -1.28
CA ALA A 94 -33.81 7.27 -0.61
C ALA A 94 -34.94 8.32 -0.67
N GLN A 95 -34.62 9.60 -0.44
CA GLN A 95 -35.60 10.69 -0.50
C GLN A 95 -36.17 10.89 -1.91
N LEU A 96 -35.37 10.69 -2.96
CA LEU A 96 -35.83 10.78 -4.35
C LEU A 96 -36.85 9.69 -4.69
N LEU A 97 -36.69 8.50 -4.10
CA LEU A 97 -37.57 7.34 -4.26
C LEU A 97 -38.81 7.39 -3.37
N ASP A 98 -38.80 8.21 -2.32
CA ASP A 98 -39.90 8.28 -1.36
C ASP A 98 -41.20 8.75 -2.03
N LYS A 99 -42.32 8.15 -1.59
CA LYS A 99 -43.69 8.43 -2.08
C LYS A 99 -43.92 8.33 -3.60
N ARG A 100 -43.07 7.58 -4.32
CA ARG A 100 -43.24 7.30 -5.76
C ARG A 100 -44.02 6.00 -6.01
N LYS A 101 -44.68 5.92 -7.17
CA LYS A 101 -45.31 4.68 -7.66
C LYS A 101 -44.23 3.62 -7.95
N LEU A 102 -44.56 2.33 -7.80
CA LEU A 102 -43.61 1.22 -7.92
C LEU A 102 -42.80 1.26 -9.23
N TRP A 103 -43.45 1.46 -10.37
CA TRP A 103 -42.79 1.50 -11.68
C TRP A 103 -41.81 2.69 -11.80
N VAL A 104 -42.18 3.87 -11.26
CA VAL A 104 -41.29 5.04 -11.23
C VAL A 104 -40.07 4.76 -10.34
N ARG A 105 -40.29 4.11 -9.18
CA ARG A 105 -39.19 3.70 -8.29
C ARG A 105 -38.23 2.76 -9.01
N ALA A 106 -38.74 1.76 -9.73
CA ALA A 106 -37.91 0.79 -10.45
C ALA A 106 -37.02 1.49 -11.51
N ILE A 107 -37.59 2.39 -12.32
CA ILE A 107 -36.83 3.17 -13.31
C ILE A 107 -35.77 4.04 -12.63
N MET A 108 -36.13 4.73 -11.54
CA MET A 108 -35.19 5.58 -10.81
C MET A 108 -34.06 4.78 -10.15
N ILE A 109 -34.35 3.60 -9.60
CA ILE A 109 -33.32 2.71 -9.04
C ILE A 109 -32.37 2.27 -10.15
N ALA A 110 -32.89 1.85 -11.31
CA ALA A 110 -32.05 1.49 -12.45
C ALA A 110 -31.15 2.66 -12.88
N ALA A 111 -31.70 3.88 -12.95
CA ALA A 111 -30.91 5.08 -13.25
C ALA A 111 -29.84 5.37 -12.19
N ILE A 112 -30.16 5.25 -10.90
CA ILE A 112 -29.19 5.41 -9.80
C ILE A 112 -28.07 4.38 -9.93
N VAL A 113 -28.38 3.11 -10.19
CA VAL A 113 -27.38 2.06 -10.38
C VAL A 113 -26.45 2.38 -11.54
N VAL A 114 -26.99 2.83 -12.68
CA VAL A 114 -26.19 3.24 -13.85
C VAL A 114 -25.30 4.44 -13.51
N ILE A 115 -25.82 5.45 -12.80
CA ILE A 115 -25.03 6.61 -12.37
C ILE A 115 -23.91 6.17 -11.43
N LEU A 116 -24.19 5.34 -10.43
CA LEU A 116 -23.17 4.87 -9.48
C LEU A 116 -22.10 4.03 -10.20
N TRP A 117 -22.50 3.18 -11.14
CA TRP A 117 -21.57 2.38 -11.93
C TRP A 117 -20.69 3.24 -12.84
N GLY A 118 -21.26 4.25 -13.51
CA GLY A 118 -20.52 5.14 -14.41
C GLY A 118 -19.69 6.22 -13.70
N THR A 119 -20.07 6.59 -12.48
CA THR A 119 -19.31 7.59 -11.69
C THR A 119 -18.25 6.96 -10.80
N GLY A 120 -18.38 5.67 -10.46
CA GLY A 120 -17.36 4.93 -9.73
C GLY A 120 -16.06 4.73 -10.49
N GLY A 121 -14.98 4.46 -9.76
CA GLY A 121 -13.72 3.95 -10.29
C GLY A 121 -13.63 2.43 -10.16
N PRO A 122 -12.81 1.74 -10.99
CA PRO A 122 -12.60 0.31 -10.84
C PRO A 122 -11.85 0.03 -9.54
N VAL A 123 -12.50 -0.67 -8.61
CA VAL A 123 -11.87 -1.11 -7.35
C VAL A 123 -10.76 -2.14 -7.60
N LEU A 124 -10.88 -2.89 -8.70
CA LEU A 124 -10.03 -4.03 -9.04
C LEU A 124 -9.17 -3.79 -10.29
N LYS A 125 -8.60 -2.59 -10.49
CA LYS A 125 -7.73 -2.31 -11.67
C LYS A 125 -6.59 -3.33 -11.85
N LYS A 126 -6.18 -4.04 -10.78
CA LYS A 126 -5.11 -5.05 -10.78
C LYS A 126 -5.49 -6.28 -9.94
N TYR A 127 -6.69 -6.82 -10.10
CA TYR A 127 -7.00 -8.10 -9.45
C TYR A 127 -6.29 -9.23 -10.18
N ILE A 128 -5.32 -9.83 -9.50
CA ILE A 128 -4.68 -11.07 -9.93
C ILE A 128 -5.30 -12.17 -9.06
N ALA A 129 -5.91 -13.16 -9.69
CA ALA A 129 -6.44 -14.30 -8.97
C ALA A 129 -5.28 -15.01 -8.25
N PRO A 130 -5.41 -15.30 -6.94
CA PRO A 130 -4.35 -15.97 -6.20
C PRO A 130 -4.12 -17.37 -6.77
N SER A 131 -2.86 -17.77 -6.92
CA SER A 131 -2.44 -19.09 -7.42
C SER A 131 -2.61 -20.20 -6.37
N ASN A 132 -2.66 -19.85 -5.09
CA ASN A 132 -2.78 -20.79 -3.97
C ASN A 132 -3.67 -20.24 -2.84
N TYR A 133 -3.96 -21.07 -1.85
CA TYR A 133 -4.82 -20.73 -0.70
C TYR A 133 -4.26 -19.58 0.15
N TYR A 134 -2.94 -19.49 0.26
CA TYR A 134 -2.25 -18.46 1.03
C TYR A 134 -2.29 -17.08 0.36
N LYS A 135 -2.59 -17.02 -0.94
CA LYS A 135 -2.60 -15.79 -1.75
C LYS A 135 -1.24 -15.07 -1.75
N ILE A 136 -0.18 -15.84 -1.53
CA ILE A 136 1.22 -15.44 -1.58
C ILE A 136 1.83 -16.16 -2.79
N ASP A 137 2.93 -15.65 -3.33
CA ASP A 137 3.67 -16.37 -4.36
C ASP A 137 4.13 -17.74 -3.84
N SER A 138 3.90 -18.80 -4.63
CA SER A 138 4.25 -20.17 -4.24
C SER A 138 5.75 -20.35 -4.04
N GLU A 139 6.58 -19.59 -4.76
CA GLU A 139 8.02 -19.65 -4.58
C GLU A 139 8.45 -19.09 -3.21
N ILE A 140 7.72 -18.12 -2.67
CA ILE A 140 8.00 -17.60 -1.32
C ILE A 140 7.68 -18.64 -0.24
N ILE A 141 6.66 -19.47 -0.46
CA ILE A 141 6.33 -20.61 0.42
C ILE A 141 7.49 -21.61 0.39
N GLU A 142 7.97 -21.95 -0.81
CA GLU A 142 9.12 -22.84 -0.98
C GLU A 142 10.37 -22.31 -0.29
N ILE A 143 10.67 -21.02 -0.40
CA ILE A 143 11.79 -20.38 0.32
C ILE A 143 11.64 -20.55 1.82
N ALA A 144 10.46 -20.26 2.39
CA ALA A 144 10.23 -20.37 3.83
C ALA A 144 10.41 -21.81 4.34
N ASP A 145 9.80 -22.79 3.66
CA ASP A 145 9.91 -24.21 4.01
C ASP A 145 11.37 -24.71 3.95
N LYS A 146 12.14 -24.23 2.95
CA LYS A 146 13.57 -24.52 2.83
C LYS A 146 14.36 -23.93 4.00
N ILE A 147 14.15 -22.67 4.36
CA ILE A 147 14.86 -22.01 5.48
C ILE A 147 14.65 -22.77 6.79
N GLU A 148 13.42 -23.18 7.12
CA GLU A 148 13.13 -23.96 8.34
C GLU A 148 13.81 -25.34 8.37
N THR A 149 14.17 -25.89 7.21
CA THR A 149 14.87 -27.19 7.14
C THR A 149 16.32 -27.11 7.61
N TYR A 150 16.94 -25.93 7.53
CA TYR A 150 18.37 -25.75 7.80
C TYR A 150 18.67 -25.28 9.22
N GLU A 151 17.81 -24.46 9.82
CA GLU A 151 18.08 -23.76 11.08
C GLU A 151 16.87 -23.82 12.02
N ASP A 152 17.12 -24.11 13.30
CA ASP A 152 16.11 -23.99 14.35
C ASP A 152 16.03 -22.50 14.77
N ALA A 153 14.89 -21.86 14.51
CA ALA A 153 14.67 -20.40 14.67
C ALA A 153 15.57 -19.49 13.79
N PRO A 154 15.44 -19.56 12.45
CA PRO A 154 16.27 -18.83 11.49
C PRO A 154 16.13 -17.31 11.64
N TYR A 155 17.23 -16.58 11.42
CA TYR A 155 17.24 -15.12 11.30
C TYR A 155 17.70 -14.70 9.90
N ALA A 156 16.73 -14.47 9.03
CA ALA A 156 16.94 -14.29 7.61
C ALA A 156 16.93 -12.82 7.16
N LEU A 157 17.82 -12.51 6.21
CA LEU A 157 17.80 -11.29 5.41
C LEU A 157 17.30 -11.62 4.00
N ALA A 158 16.29 -10.90 3.52
CA ALA A 158 15.84 -11.00 2.14
C ALA A 158 15.39 -9.63 1.63
N THR A 159 15.01 -9.53 0.35
CA THR A 159 14.37 -8.32 -0.16
C THR A 159 13.11 -7.97 0.65
N VAL A 160 12.70 -6.70 0.66
CA VAL A 160 11.51 -6.28 1.42
C VAL A 160 10.25 -7.00 0.96
N TYR A 161 10.16 -7.31 -0.34
CA TYR A 161 9.06 -8.12 -0.89
C TYR A 161 9.07 -9.54 -0.32
N VAL A 162 10.20 -10.25 -0.42
CA VAL A 162 10.33 -11.63 0.09
C VAL A 162 10.06 -11.67 1.58
N SER A 163 10.72 -10.81 2.37
CA SER A 163 10.56 -10.74 3.83
C SER A 163 9.10 -10.48 4.24
N THR A 164 8.43 -9.54 3.59
CA THR A 164 7.02 -9.22 3.91
C THR A 164 6.08 -10.39 3.60
N ASN A 165 6.40 -11.19 2.58
CA ASN A 165 5.57 -12.34 2.20
C ASN A 165 5.89 -13.59 3.05
N ILE A 166 7.15 -13.87 3.37
CA ILE A 166 7.54 -14.93 4.31
C ILE A 166 6.82 -14.71 5.66
N ARG A 167 6.83 -13.48 6.18
CA ARG A 167 6.16 -13.13 7.45
C ARG A 167 4.65 -13.40 7.47
N GLN A 168 4.00 -13.45 6.31
CA GLN A 168 2.56 -13.78 6.22
C GLN A 168 2.31 -15.29 6.21
N TYR A 169 3.30 -16.08 5.80
CA TYR A 169 3.23 -17.54 5.73
C TYR A 169 3.70 -18.18 7.05
N ASP A 170 4.88 -17.80 7.52
CA ASP A 170 5.49 -18.32 8.73
C ASP A 170 6.06 -17.21 9.62
N ALA A 171 5.74 -17.30 10.92
CA ALA A 171 6.14 -16.36 11.95
C ALA A 171 7.35 -16.85 12.77
N ASN A 172 7.79 -18.09 12.60
CA ASN A 172 8.97 -18.64 13.27
C ASN A 172 10.26 -18.08 12.68
N ILE A 173 10.28 -17.82 11.36
CA ILE A 173 11.40 -17.13 10.71
C ILE A 173 11.50 -15.68 11.18
N ARG A 174 12.60 -15.34 11.86
CA ARG A 174 12.95 -13.96 12.19
C ARG A 174 13.46 -13.28 10.93
N LEU A 175 13.00 -12.06 10.67
CA LEU A 175 13.36 -11.30 9.47
C LEU A 175 13.96 -9.96 9.87
N VAL A 176 15.02 -9.52 9.17
CA VAL A 176 15.73 -8.26 9.49
C VAL A 176 14.80 -7.05 9.42
N PHE A 177 13.91 -7.01 8.42
CA PHE A 177 12.91 -5.95 8.29
C PHE A 177 11.61 -6.47 7.66
N GLY A 178 10.52 -5.75 7.95
CA GLY A 178 9.23 -5.90 7.28
C GLY A 178 8.96 -4.74 6.32
N ARG A 179 7.67 -4.43 6.12
CA ARG A 179 7.23 -3.41 5.13
C ARG A 179 7.42 -1.95 5.57
N GLU A 180 7.28 -1.63 6.86
CA GLU A 180 7.39 -0.25 7.38
C GLU A 180 7.97 -0.24 8.82
N ASN A 181 8.40 0.93 9.33
CA ASN A 181 8.98 1.16 10.66
C ASN A 181 10.29 0.43 10.93
N ILE A 182 11.28 0.65 10.07
CA ILE A 182 12.59 -0.01 10.15
C ILE A 182 13.38 0.56 11.32
N ASN A 183 14.08 -0.33 12.03
CA ASN A 183 15.08 0.06 13.02
C ASN A 183 16.19 0.85 12.31
N PRO A 184 16.55 2.08 12.74
CA PRO A 184 17.65 2.84 12.16
C PRO A 184 18.96 2.07 12.01
N GLU A 185 19.20 1.05 12.83
CA GLU A 185 20.40 0.18 12.79
C GLU A 185 20.52 -0.68 11.52
N VAL A 186 19.41 -0.95 10.82
CA VAL A 186 19.38 -1.78 9.60
C VAL A 186 18.84 -1.01 8.39
N GLN A 187 18.79 0.33 8.49
CA GLN A 187 18.29 1.20 7.42
C GLN A 187 19.15 1.10 6.14
N ASP A 188 20.46 0.91 6.30
CA ASP A 188 21.42 0.65 5.23
C ASP A 188 21.05 -0.60 4.42
N LEU A 189 20.83 -1.73 5.09
CA LEU A 189 20.41 -2.99 4.47
C LEU A 189 19.03 -2.84 3.82
N TYR A 190 18.11 -2.15 4.50
CA TYR A 190 16.79 -1.88 3.95
C TYR A 190 16.88 -1.06 2.67
N ASP A 191 17.64 0.03 2.64
CA ASP A 191 17.76 0.89 1.45
C ASP A 191 18.37 0.14 0.26
N MET A 192 19.26 -0.82 0.50
CA MET A 192 19.80 -1.71 -0.55
C MET A 192 18.80 -2.78 -1.02
N LEU A 193 17.82 -3.17 -0.19
CA LEU A 193 16.93 -4.31 -0.44
C LEU A 193 15.44 -3.91 -0.60
N TYR A 194 15.10 -2.62 -0.45
CA TYR A 194 13.74 -2.09 -0.52
C TYR A 194 13.16 -2.08 -1.93
N SER A 195 13.97 -1.66 -2.89
CA SER A 195 13.55 -1.50 -4.28
C SER A 195 14.67 -1.71 -5.30
N THR A 196 15.89 -1.98 -4.83
CA THR A 196 17.14 -1.80 -5.59
C THR A 196 17.51 -3.01 -6.47
N ALA A 197 16.69 -4.06 -6.44
CA ALA A 197 16.90 -5.35 -7.10
C ALA A 197 16.56 -5.42 -8.60
N ALA A 198 16.35 -4.31 -9.31
CA ALA A 198 16.18 -4.41 -10.77
C ALA A 198 17.49 -4.78 -11.48
N GLY A 199 18.64 -4.54 -10.82
CA GLY A 199 19.98 -4.91 -11.29
C GLY A 199 20.70 -5.89 -10.37
N TYR A 200 21.92 -6.28 -10.77
CA TYR A 200 22.81 -7.12 -9.98
C TYR A 200 23.61 -6.33 -8.96
N PHE A 201 23.99 -6.98 -7.86
CA PHE A 201 24.91 -6.40 -6.88
C PHE A 201 26.36 -6.59 -7.32
N SER A 202 27.14 -5.52 -7.22
CA SER A 202 28.59 -5.59 -7.35
C SER A 202 29.21 -6.43 -6.22
N TYR A 203 30.49 -6.80 -6.40
CA TYR A 203 31.25 -7.52 -5.38
C TYR A 203 31.25 -6.78 -4.03
N ASP A 204 31.51 -5.47 -4.05
CA ASP A 204 31.58 -4.65 -2.83
C ASP A 204 30.23 -4.55 -2.12
N GLU A 205 29.13 -4.49 -2.86
CA GLU A 205 27.77 -4.47 -2.29
C GLU A 205 27.41 -5.81 -1.65
N LEU A 206 27.65 -6.94 -2.32
CA LEU A 206 27.42 -8.26 -1.72
C LEU A 206 28.33 -8.52 -0.53
N TYR A 207 29.59 -8.10 -0.62
CA TYR A 207 30.54 -8.21 0.50
C TYR A 207 30.05 -7.40 1.69
N TYR A 208 29.60 -6.16 1.47
CA TYR A 208 29.04 -5.32 2.51
C TYR A 208 27.76 -5.92 3.12
N ILE A 209 26.84 -6.44 2.31
CA ILE A 209 25.65 -7.15 2.77
C ILE A 209 26.04 -8.33 3.67
N GLY A 210 27.02 -9.14 3.27
CA GLY A 210 27.48 -10.29 4.05
C GLY A 210 28.10 -9.88 5.40
N ILE A 211 28.97 -8.86 5.42
CA ILE A 211 29.56 -8.34 6.66
C ILE A 211 28.49 -7.79 7.60
N ARG A 212 27.60 -6.93 7.09
CA ARG A 212 26.52 -6.33 7.90
C ARG A 212 25.55 -7.36 8.42
N SER A 213 25.21 -8.37 7.61
CA SER A 213 24.38 -9.51 8.03
C SER A 213 25.05 -10.27 9.18
N ALA A 214 26.36 -10.51 9.08
CA ALA A 214 27.10 -11.20 10.14
C ALA A 214 27.16 -10.38 11.44
N GLU A 215 27.33 -9.06 11.36
CA GLU A 215 27.37 -8.16 12.53
C GLU A 215 26.06 -8.14 13.32
N ILE A 216 24.92 -8.25 12.63
CA ILE A 216 23.60 -8.29 13.27
C ILE A 216 23.15 -9.73 13.62
N GLY A 217 23.96 -10.74 13.29
CA GLY A 217 23.69 -12.14 13.61
C GLY A 217 22.73 -12.86 12.67
N VAL A 218 22.56 -12.39 11.43
CA VAL A 218 21.82 -13.09 10.37
C VAL A 218 22.58 -14.35 9.99
N ASN A 219 21.89 -15.48 9.96
CA ASN A 219 22.44 -16.76 9.49
C ASN A 219 22.10 -17.01 8.01
N THR A 220 20.89 -16.64 7.58
CA THR A 220 20.41 -16.94 6.23
C THR A 220 20.21 -15.67 5.38
N ILE A 221 20.70 -15.68 4.15
CA ILE A 221 20.52 -14.59 3.18
C ILE A 221 19.82 -15.13 1.93
N VAL A 222 18.72 -14.49 1.53
CA VAL A 222 17.95 -14.85 0.33
C VAL A 222 17.99 -13.71 -0.68
N LEU A 223 18.53 -14.00 -1.87
CA LEU A 223 18.68 -13.04 -2.96
C LEU A 223 18.21 -13.67 -4.28
N ALA A 224 17.63 -12.86 -5.18
CA ALA A 224 17.25 -13.36 -6.49
C ALA A 224 18.50 -13.69 -7.32
N LYS A 225 18.42 -14.72 -8.17
CA LYS A 225 19.57 -15.26 -8.92
C LYS A 225 20.22 -14.22 -9.81
N HIS A 226 19.42 -13.37 -10.47
CA HIS A 226 19.95 -12.30 -11.31
C HIS A 226 20.77 -11.29 -10.51
N GLN A 227 20.55 -11.20 -9.19
CA GLN A 227 21.23 -10.26 -8.32
C GLN A 227 22.65 -10.69 -7.95
N VAL A 228 22.95 -11.99 -8.04
CA VAL A 228 24.22 -12.56 -7.57
C VAL A 228 25.05 -13.02 -8.76
N GLN A 229 26.06 -12.23 -9.12
CA GLN A 229 26.96 -12.47 -10.27
C GLN A 229 28.41 -12.74 -9.83
N CYS A 230 28.68 -12.84 -8.53
CA CYS A 230 30.00 -13.11 -7.99
C CYS A 230 29.92 -13.83 -6.64
N THR A 231 31.06 -14.29 -6.13
CA THR A 231 31.15 -15.18 -4.97
C THR A 231 31.46 -14.44 -3.65
N ALA A 232 31.06 -13.18 -3.53
CA ALA A 232 31.45 -12.33 -2.40
C ALA A 232 30.92 -12.85 -1.05
N LEU A 233 29.69 -13.38 -1.03
CA LEU A 233 29.08 -13.96 0.17
C LEU A 233 29.82 -15.23 0.61
N GLU A 234 30.23 -16.06 -0.34
CA GLU A 234 30.97 -17.30 -0.10
C GLU A 234 32.34 -17.01 0.52
N THR A 235 33.00 -15.91 0.14
CA THR A 235 34.26 -15.49 0.81
C THR A 235 34.09 -15.15 2.29
N LEU A 236 32.84 -14.90 2.73
CA LEU A 236 32.47 -14.55 4.10
C LEU A 236 31.87 -15.73 4.88
N GLY A 237 31.86 -16.93 4.29
CA GLY A 237 31.33 -18.15 4.89
C GLY A 237 29.83 -18.34 4.74
N TYR A 238 29.15 -17.51 3.94
CA TYR A 238 27.77 -17.77 3.53
C TYR A 238 27.79 -18.73 2.34
N GLU A 239 27.55 -20.02 2.58
CA GLU A 239 27.54 -21.03 1.53
C GLU A 239 26.15 -21.09 0.88
N ARG A 240 26.09 -21.25 -0.44
CA ARG A 240 24.83 -21.51 -1.13
C ARG A 240 24.34 -22.91 -0.79
N VAL A 241 23.34 -23.01 0.08
CA VAL A 241 22.79 -24.28 0.58
C VAL A 241 21.64 -24.81 -0.27
N ASP A 242 20.90 -23.93 -0.91
CA ASP A 242 19.76 -24.29 -1.77
C ASP A 242 19.42 -23.17 -2.77
N GLU A 243 18.49 -23.47 -3.69
CA GLU A 243 17.93 -22.54 -4.66
C GLU A 243 16.48 -22.87 -5.00
N THR A 244 15.70 -21.86 -5.39
CA THR A 244 14.38 -22.01 -6.03
C THR A 244 14.50 -21.67 -7.52
N GLU A 245 13.40 -21.39 -8.23
CA GLU A 245 13.44 -20.97 -9.64
C GLU A 245 14.26 -19.68 -9.81
N GLU A 246 13.93 -18.65 -9.03
CA GLU A 246 14.42 -17.28 -9.13
C GLU A 246 15.31 -16.85 -7.95
N TYR A 247 15.47 -17.65 -6.89
CA TYR A 247 16.26 -17.26 -5.70
C TYR A 247 17.38 -18.22 -5.35
N TYR A 248 18.45 -17.67 -4.78
CA TYR A 248 19.48 -18.40 -4.05
C TYR A 248 19.27 -18.23 -2.54
N ILE A 249 19.50 -19.33 -1.80
CA ILE A 249 19.47 -19.37 -0.35
C ILE A 249 20.90 -19.62 0.13
N PHE A 250 21.47 -18.63 0.81
CA PHE A 250 22.78 -18.70 1.44
C PHE A 250 22.63 -18.87 2.93
N ASP A 251 23.44 -19.74 3.52
CA ASP A 251 23.45 -19.94 4.97
C ASP A 251 24.87 -19.91 5.51
N LYS A 252 25.03 -19.26 6.67
CA LYS A 252 26.30 -19.14 7.37
C LYS A 252 26.40 -20.23 8.42
N ARG A 253 26.98 -21.37 8.04
CA ARG A 253 27.28 -22.45 8.97
C ARG A 253 28.17 -21.95 10.10
N GLN A 254 27.71 -22.12 11.34
CA GLN A 254 28.57 -21.94 12.51
C GLN A 254 29.65 -23.02 12.47
N MET A 255 30.92 -22.62 12.31
CA MET A 255 32.05 -23.51 12.62
C MET A 255 32.14 -23.73 14.12
#